data_AF-E4XIW5-F1
#
_entry.id   AF-E4XIW5-F1
#
_cell.length_a   1.000
_cell.length_b   1.000
_cell.length_c   1.000
_cell.angle_alpha   90.00
_cell.angle_beta   90.00
_cell.angle_gamma   90.00
#
_symmetry.space_group_name_H-M   'P 1'
#
loop_
_entity.id
_entity.type
_entity.pdbx_description
1 polymer ?
#
loop_
_entity_poly.entity_id
_entity_poly.type
_entity_poly.pdbx_seq_one_letter_code
_entity_poly.pdbx_strand_id
1 'polypeptide(L)'
;MLRVSLRRLSVESRLEKLKGGSVDFQTKNNIGFIRIKNPEKFNALTGSMMLDFSKVMDEVEKFDGTAIILTGEGKAFCSGSDLRNGFTQFIA
;
A
#
# COMPACT_ATOMS: atom_id res chain seq x y z
N MET A 1 9.40 18.66 -15.35
CA MET A 1 8.58 18.73 -14.12
C MET A 1 7.10 18.43 -14.38
N LEU A 2 6.39 19.15 -15.28
CA LEU A 2 4.96 18.90 -15.62
C LEU A 2 4.65 17.50 -16.21
N ARG A 3 5.52 16.95 -17.05
CA ARG A 3 5.31 15.65 -17.73
C ARG A 3 5.35 14.43 -16.79
N VAL A 4 6.06 14.53 -15.66
CA VAL A 4 6.12 13.49 -14.62
C VAL A 4 4.85 13.53 -13.77
N SER A 5 4.37 14.73 -13.42
CA SER A 5 3.13 14.93 -12.66
C SER A 5 1.90 14.38 -13.38
N LEU A 6 1.76 14.64 -14.68
CA LEU A 6 0.64 14.12 -15.48
C LEU A 6 0.63 12.58 -15.59
N ARG A 7 1.82 11.96 -15.70
CA ARG A 7 1.94 10.49 -15.70
C ARG A 7 1.52 9.90 -14.34
N ARG A 8 1.96 10.51 -13.24
CA ARG A 8 1.59 10.11 -11.87
C ARG A 8 0.08 10.14 -11.65
N LEU A 9 -0.59 11.23 -12.00
CA LEU A 9 -2.05 11.36 -11.89
C LEU A 9 -2.79 10.28 -12.69
N SER A 10 -2.31 9.96 -13.90
CA SER A 10 -2.91 8.89 -14.71
C SER A 10 -2.75 7.50 -14.07
N VAL A 11 -1.63 7.25 -13.39
CA VAL A 11 -1.35 5.98 -12.71
C VAL A 11 -2.20 5.87 -11.44
N GLU A 12 -2.25 6.92 -10.62
CA GLU A 12 -3.06 6.94 -9.39
C GLU A 12 -4.53 6.66 -9.70
N SER A 13 -5.11 7.35 -10.70
CA SER A 13 -6.50 7.11 -11.14
C SER A 13 -6.74 5.68 -11.63
N ARG A 14 -5.75 5.02 -12.23
CA ARG A 14 -5.85 3.61 -12.65
C ARG A 14 -5.77 2.67 -11.44
N LEU A 15 -4.85 2.93 -10.51
CA LEU A 15 -4.69 2.12 -9.29
C LEU A 15 -5.92 2.21 -8.38
N GLU A 16 -6.55 3.38 -8.30
CA GLU A 16 -7.79 3.57 -7.54
C GLU A 16 -8.93 2.65 -7.99
N LYS A 17 -8.96 2.24 -9.26
CA LYS A 17 -10.00 1.32 -9.78
C LYS A 17 -9.77 -0.12 -9.34
N LEU A 18 -8.55 -0.48 -8.95
CA LEU A 18 -8.19 -1.81 -8.48
C LEU A 18 -8.40 -1.89 -6.96
N LYS A 19 -9.67 -1.99 -6.55
CA LYS A 19 -10.09 -1.96 -5.14
C LYS A 19 -9.80 -3.27 -4.38
N GLY A 20 -9.76 -3.15 -3.05
CA GLY A 20 -9.80 -4.26 -2.10
C GLY A 20 -8.70 -4.13 -1.05
N GLY A 21 -9.02 -4.46 0.20
CA GLY A 21 -8.11 -4.31 1.33
C GLY A 21 -7.74 -2.87 1.69
N SER A 22 -6.87 -2.71 2.68
CA SER A 22 -6.30 -1.43 3.11
C SER A 22 -4.87 -1.60 3.65
N VAL A 23 -4.17 -0.48 3.83
CA VAL A 23 -2.89 -0.41 4.55
C VAL A 23 -3.01 0.70 5.58
N ASP A 24 -2.93 0.33 6.85
CA ASP A 24 -3.16 1.26 7.96
C ASP A 24 -1.81 1.56 8.66
N PHE A 25 -1.65 2.79 9.19
CA PHE A 25 -0.52 3.19 10.03
C PHE A 25 -0.98 3.64 11.42
N GLN A 26 -0.30 3.19 12.47
CA GLN A 26 -0.56 3.59 13.85
C GLN A 26 0.75 3.70 14.63
N THR A 27 0.83 4.61 15.58
CA THR A 27 2.03 4.80 16.42
C THR A 27 1.73 4.42 17.86
N LYS A 28 2.63 3.67 18.50
CA LYS A 28 2.56 3.33 19.93
C LYS A 28 3.95 3.19 20.52
N ASN A 29 4.20 3.83 21.66
CA ASN A 29 5.46 3.72 22.41
C ASN A 29 6.72 3.93 21.56
N ASN A 30 6.73 5.00 20.75
CA ASN A 30 7.84 5.33 19.83
C ASN A 30 8.09 4.30 18.70
N ILE A 31 7.14 3.40 18.46
CA ILE A 31 7.18 2.43 17.37
C ILE A 31 5.98 2.70 16.45
N GLY A 32 6.24 2.75 15.14
CA GLY A 32 5.20 2.80 14.13
C GLY A 32 4.79 1.39 13.69
N PHE A 33 3.51 1.18 13.47
CA PHE A 33 2.93 -0.10 13.09
C PHE A 33 2.19 0.08 11.78
N ILE A 34 2.67 -0.58 10.73
CA ILE A 34 1.99 -0.65 9.44
C ILE A 34 1.31 -2.01 9.36
N ARG A 35 0.02 -2.01 9.01
CA ARG A 35 -0.76 -3.24 8.86
C ARG A 35 -1.37 -3.37 7.47
N ILE A 36 -1.00 -4.42 6.75
CA ILE A 36 -1.59 -4.81 5.46
C ILE A 36 -2.85 -5.64 5.74
N LYS A 37 -4.00 -5.23 5.20
CA LYS A 37 -5.30 -5.83 5.51
C LYS A 37 -6.03 -6.26 4.26
N ASN A 38 -5.84 -7.50 3.86
CA ASN A 38 -6.63 -8.19 2.86
C ASN A 38 -6.58 -9.72 3.13
N PRO A 39 -7.00 -10.17 4.32
CA PRO A 39 -6.71 -11.53 4.81
C PRO A 39 -7.32 -12.63 3.93
N GLU A 40 -8.51 -12.39 3.36
CA GLU A 40 -9.20 -13.29 2.42
C GLU A 40 -8.40 -13.58 1.14
N LYS A 41 -7.40 -12.72 0.85
CA LYS A 41 -6.52 -12.84 -0.31
C LYS A 41 -5.05 -12.96 0.10
N PHE A 42 -4.78 -13.48 1.31
CA PHE A 42 -3.41 -13.59 1.85
C PHE A 42 -2.63 -12.28 1.73
N ASN A 43 -3.30 -11.16 1.99
CA ASN A 43 -2.74 -9.82 1.93
C ASN A 43 -2.11 -9.46 0.56
N ALA A 44 -2.64 -10.00 -0.53
CA ALA A 44 -2.26 -9.59 -1.89
C ALA A 44 -2.57 -8.10 -2.12
N LEU A 45 -1.59 -7.36 -2.62
CA LEU A 45 -1.64 -5.91 -2.80
C LEU A 45 -2.47 -5.54 -4.02
N THR A 46 -3.56 -4.82 -3.78
CA THR A 46 -4.38 -4.20 -4.82
C THR A 46 -3.84 -2.81 -5.17
N GLY A 47 -4.34 -2.19 -6.25
CA GLY A 47 -3.94 -0.83 -6.60
C GLY A 47 -4.33 0.20 -5.54
N SER A 48 -5.50 0.06 -4.90
CA SER A 48 -5.88 0.95 -3.79
C SER A 48 -4.92 0.81 -2.61
N MET A 49 -4.49 -0.41 -2.28
CA MET A 49 -3.51 -0.63 -1.20
C MET A 49 -2.13 -0.04 -1.53
N MET A 50 -1.73 -0.01 -2.80
CA MET A 50 -0.49 0.68 -3.21
C MET A 50 -0.56 2.20 -2.97
N LEU A 51 -1.74 2.79 -3.16
CA LEU A 51 -1.97 4.21 -2.85
C LEU A 51 -1.98 4.46 -1.35
N ASP A 52 -2.60 3.57 -0.57
CA ASP A 52 -2.56 3.63 0.89
C ASP A 52 -1.13 3.51 1.40
N PHE A 53 -0.33 2.58 0.86
CA PHE A 53 1.10 2.48 1.17
C PHE A 53 1.85 3.77 0.90
N SER A 54 1.60 4.42 -0.25
CA SER A 54 2.24 5.72 -0.55
C SER A 54 1.91 6.77 0.51
N LYS A 55 0.64 6.86 0.93
CA LYS A 55 0.23 7.81 1.98
C LYS A 55 0.86 7.47 3.33
N VAL A 56 0.89 6.18 3.67
CA VAL A 56 1.54 5.70 4.90
C VAL A 56 3.03 6.02 4.88
N MET A 57 3.72 5.94 3.74
CA MET A 57 5.12 6.35 3.63
C MET A 57 5.27 7.86 3.89
N ASP A 58 4.37 8.71 3.38
CA ASP A 58 4.39 10.16 3.68
C ASP A 58 4.19 10.47 5.18
N GLU A 59 3.48 9.59 5.91
CA GLU A 59 3.33 9.67 7.36
C GLU A 59 4.58 9.15 8.10
N VAL A 60 5.16 8.05 7.64
CA VAL A 60 6.37 7.45 8.19
C VAL A 60 7.58 8.36 8.03
N GLU A 61 7.70 9.09 6.93
CA GLU A 61 8.78 10.08 6.72
C GLU A 61 8.75 11.20 7.78
N LYS A 62 7.58 11.49 8.35
CA LYS A 62 7.40 12.50 9.40
C LYS A 62 7.42 11.89 10.80
N PHE A 63 7.47 10.57 10.91
CA PHE A 63 7.43 9.86 12.17
C PHE A 63 8.80 9.84 12.84
N ASP A 64 8.93 10.61 13.93
CA ASP A 64 10.14 10.64 14.75
C ASP A 64 10.10 9.54 15.82
N GLY A 65 10.27 8.29 15.37
CA GLY A 65 10.27 7.11 16.24
C GLY A 65 11.45 6.19 16.02
N THR A 66 11.58 5.17 16.88
CA THR A 66 12.74 4.28 16.90
C THR A 66 12.68 3.18 15.84
N ALA A 67 11.48 2.68 15.54
CA ALA A 67 11.32 1.56 14.63
C ALA A 67 9.94 1.54 13.96
N ILE A 68 9.87 0.86 12.82
CA ILE A 68 8.62 0.50 12.14
C ILE A 68 8.46 -1.01 12.15
N ILE A 69 7.28 -1.49 12.53
CA ILE A 69 6.87 -2.89 12.41
C ILE A 69 5.83 -2.98 11.30
N LEU A 70 6.15 -3.71 10.24
CA LEU A 70 5.23 -4.00 9.14
C LEU A 70 4.68 -5.42 9.31
N THR A 71 3.35 -5.57 9.31
CA THR A 71 2.67 -6.86 9.48
C THR A 71 1.52 -7.04 8.51
N GLY A 72 1.16 -8.30 8.26
CA GLY A 72 -0.11 -8.66 7.63
C GLY A 72 -1.17 -8.96 8.68
N GLU A 73 -2.43 -8.68 8.36
CA GLU A 73 -3.57 -9.13 9.14
C GLU A 73 -3.87 -10.61 8.87
N GLY A 74 -4.17 -11.37 9.93
CA GLY A 74 -4.53 -12.77 9.83
C GLY A 74 -3.33 -13.70 9.67
N LYS A 75 -3.44 -14.68 8.77
CA LYS A 75 -2.57 -15.87 8.71
C LYS A 75 -1.28 -15.70 7.89
N ALA A 76 -1.14 -14.61 7.13
CA ALA A 76 -0.03 -14.40 6.21
C ALA A 76 0.46 -12.96 6.26
N PHE A 77 1.72 -12.74 5.92
CA PHE A 77 2.28 -11.40 5.77
C PHE A 77 1.71 -10.70 4.53
N CYS A 78 2.15 -11.11 3.33
CA CYS A 78 1.73 -10.62 2.02
C CYS A 78 2.13 -11.65 0.97
N SER A 79 1.24 -11.92 0.01
CA SER A 79 1.47 -12.87 -1.09
C SER A 79 1.96 -12.22 -2.39
N GLY A 80 2.28 -10.92 -2.37
CA GLY A 80 2.69 -10.14 -3.54
C GLY A 80 1.54 -9.32 -4.12
N SER A 81 1.53 -9.10 -5.44
CA SER A 81 0.49 -8.32 -6.13
C SER A 81 -0.79 -9.14 -6.37
N ASP A 82 -1.96 -8.50 -6.28
CA ASP A 82 -3.22 -9.13 -6.68
C ASP A 82 -3.32 -9.17 -8.22
N LEU A 83 -2.99 -10.33 -8.79
CA LEU A 83 -2.96 -10.54 -10.25
C LEU A 83 -4.36 -10.61 -10.88
N ARG A 84 -5.42 -10.80 -10.08
CA ARG A 84 -6.81 -10.95 -10.58
C ARG A 84 -7.38 -9.67 -11.19
N ASN A 85 -6.78 -8.52 -10.88
CA ASN A 85 -7.31 -7.20 -11.23
C ASN A 85 -6.47 -6.49 -12.32
N GLY A 86 -5.73 -7.21 -13.15
CA GLY A 86 -5.05 -6.63 -14.32
C GLY A 86 -3.73 -5.92 -14.03
N PHE A 87 -3.09 -6.20 -12.89
CA PHE A 87 -1.76 -5.67 -12.54
C PHE A 87 -0.70 -5.95 -13.61
N THR A 88 -0.87 -7.04 -14.38
CA THR A 88 0.01 -7.38 -15.51
C THR A 88 0.02 -6.32 -16.63
N GLN A 89 -1.00 -5.46 -16.75
CA GLN A 89 -1.06 -4.37 -17.74
C GLN A 89 -0.25 -3.11 -17.34
N PHE A 90 0.52 -3.17 -16.25
CA PHE A 90 1.31 -2.04 -15.74
C PHE A 90 2.83 -2.28 -15.82
N ILE A 91 3.25 -3.52 -16.10
CA ILE A 91 4.65 -3.96 -16.21
C ILE A 91 5.07 -4.22 -17.67
N ALA A 92 4.16 -4.02 -18.63
CA ALA A 92 4.43 -4.07 -20.07
C ALA A 92 4.30 -2.67 -20.69
#